data_AF-A0A8K0ESI3-F1
#
_entry.id   AF-A0A8K0ESI3-F1
#
_cell.length_a   1.000
_cell.length_b   1.000
_cell.length_c   1.000
_cell.angle_alpha   90.00
_cell.angle_beta   90.00
_cell.angle_gamma   90.00
#
_symmetry.space_group_name_H-M   'P 1'
#
loop_
_entity.id
_entity.type
_entity.pdbx_description
1 polymer ?
#
loop_
_entity_poly.entity_id
_entity_poly.type
_entity_poly.pdbx_seq_one_letter_code
_entity_poly.pdbx_strand_id
1 'polypeptide(L)'
;MAKRNRNGLDEDVVTMSTVRELLENQKKEFTGLMELQERNFKSFIETFTVTTNRRLDDLIREVQDVKGSLQYSKKEIGGAKIAFQEQEERITGIESKISQLRSNKDESSHMLRLFVRGLDGKTTTVRICKDATVDQLYRRVRHAQGNELPLNRMRILHKTWQLSYGCDRYLSDYDVENESTIFVHPVLVGD
;
A
#
# COMPACT_ATOMS: atom_id res chain seq x y z
N MET A 1 85.64 98.20 41.61
CA MET A 1 84.25 98.13 42.10
C MET A 1 83.50 97.07 41.29
N ALA A 2 83.20 95.93 41.91
CA ALA A 2 82.44 94.85 41.31
C ALA A 2 80.94 95.07 41.53
N LYS A 3 80.13 95.11 40.47
CA LYS A 3 78.68 94.94 40.55
C LYS A 3 78.35 93.52 40.12
N ARG A 4 77.92 92.74 41.11
CA ARG A 4 77.43 91.37 41.01
C ARG A 4 75.91 91.42 40.80
N ASN A 5 75.37 90.27 40.40
CA ASN A 5 73.97 89.85 40.36
C ASN A 5 73.19 90.19 39.10
N ARG A 6 72.96 89.20 38.23
CA ARG A 6 72.06 88.01 38.37
C ARG A 6 70.70 88.40 37.82
N ASN A 7 70.48 88.19 36.53
CA ASN A 7 69.19 87.77 35.99
C ASN A 7 69.47 86.53 35.16
N GLY A 8 69.45 85.39 35.85
CA GLY A 8 69.40 84.09 35.21
C GLY A 8 67.94 83.75 34.91
N LEU A 9 67.76 83.02 33.81
CA LEU A 9 66.63 82.12 33.57
C LEU A 9 65.25 82.80 33.48
N ASP A 10 65.00 83.49 32.36
CA ASP A 10 63.65 83.44 31.77
C ASP A 10 63.52 82.03 31.16
N GLU A 11 63.30 81.04 32.01
CA GLU A 11 62.61 79.82 31.57
C GLU A 11 61.16 80.22 31.32
N ASP A 12 60.55 79.73 30.24
CA ASP A 12 59.12 79.87 29.96
C ASP A 12 58.30 79.28 31.12
N VAL A 13 58.07 80.07 32.18
CA VAL A 13 57.32 79.63 33.36
C VAL A 13 55.84 79.64 33.02
N VAL A 14 55.33 78.46 32.64
CA VAL A 14 53.89 78.25 32.46
C VAL A 14 53.18 78.53 33.78
N THR A 15 52.23 79.47 33.77
CA THR A 15 51.46 79.79 34.97
C THR A 15 50.56 78.62 35.37
N MET A 16 50.40 78.39 36.68
CA MET A 16 49.56 77.31 37.20
C MET A 16 48.09 77.40 36.74
N SER A 17 47.60 78.59 36.40
CA SER A 17 46.28 78.79 35.77
C SER A 17 46.19 78.14 34.40
N THR A 18 47.21 78.32 33.55
CA THR A 18 47.26 77.72 32.20
C THR A 18 47.30 76.20 32.28
N VAL A 19 48.06 75.63 33.23
CA VAL A 19 48.10 74.18 33.45
C VAL A 19 46.74 73.65 33.89
N ARG A 20 46.04 74.35 34.79
CA ARG A 20 44.70 73.96 35.25
C ARG A 20 43.68 73.99 34.11
N GLU A 21 43.71 75.03 33.29
CA GLU A 21 42.83 75.15 32.13
C GLU A 21 43.07 74.03 31.10
N LEU A 22 44.33 73.70 30.81
CA LEU A 22 44.67 72.56 29.95
C LEU A 22 44.19 71.23 30.54
N LEU A 23 44.32 71.03 31.85
CA LEU A 23 43.85 69.82 32.52
C LEU A 23 42.31 69.70 32.48
N GLU A 24 41.61 70.82 32.66
CA GLU A 24 40.14 70.87 32.55
C GLU A 24 39.67 70.60 31.11
N ASN A 25 40.34 71.18 30.11
CA ASN A 25 40.06 70.92 28.70
C ASN A 25 40.33 69.45 28.35
N GLN A 26 41.47 68.90 28.78
CA GLN A 26 41.80 67.49 28.57
C GLN A 26 40.77 66.56 29.22
N LYS A 27 40.34 66.86 30.46
CA LYS A 27 39.27 66.12 31.14
C LYS A 27 37.95 66.20 30.38
N LYS A 28 37.59 67.37 29.85
CA LYS A 28 36.38 67.57 29.05
C LYS A 28 36.42 66.75 27.76
N GLU A 29 37.54 66.73 27.05
CA GLU A 29 37.71 65.92 25.84
C GLU A 29 37.61 64.42 26.13
N PHE A 30 38.28 63.93 27.17
CA PHE A 30 38.17 62.53 27.58
C PHE A 30 36.75 62.15 27.99
N THR A 31 36.06 63.03 28.73
CA THR A 31 34.67 62.80 29.14
C THR A 31 33.76 62.71 27.91
N GLY A 32 33.92 63.63 26.96
CA GLY A 32 33.13 63.63 25.72
C GLY A 32 33.36 62.39 24.86
N LEU A 33 34.60 61.88 24.81
CA LEU A 33 34.92 60.64 24.11
C LEU A 33 34.29 59.41 24.78
N MET A 34 34.31 59.36 26.12
CA MET A 34 33.64 58.31 26.89
C MET A 34 32.11 58.33 26.69
N GLU A 35 31.49 59.50 26.73
CA GLU A 35 30.05 59.66 26.46
C GLU A 35 29.68 59.28 25.02
N LEU A 36 30.54 59.57 24.05
CA LEU A 36 30.35 59.13 22.67
C LEU A 36 30.46 57.61 22.55
N GLN A 37 31.46 57.00 23.20
CA GLN A 37 31.62 55.55 23.22
C GLN A 37 30.42 54.86 23.88
N GLU A 38 29.93 55.39 25.00
CA GLU A 38 28.75 54.87 25.68
C GLU A 38 27.50 54.96 24.80
N ARG A 39 27.28 56.11 24.13
CA ARG A 39 26.16 56.27 23.18
C ARG A 39 26.26 55.31 22.00
N ASN A 40 27.45 55.17 21.41
CA ASN A 40 27.68 54.25 20.30
C ASN A 40 27.42 52.79 20.71
N PHE A 41 27.89 52.39 21.88
CA PHE A 41 27.66 51.04 22.40
C PHE A 41 26.18 50.79 22.68
N LYS A 42 25.50 51.75 23.32
CA LYS A 42 24.06 51.64 23.58
C LYS A 42 23.25 51.50 22.28
N SER A 43 23.54 52.33 21.28
CA SER A 43 22.89 52.26 19.97
C SER A 43 23.15 50.94 19.26
N PHE A 44 24.37 50.41 19.35
CA PHE A 44 24.70 49.09 18.83
C PHE A 44 23.87 47.99 19.49
N ILE A 45 23.79 47.96 20.82
CA ILE A 45 23.03 46.96 21.56
C ILE A 45 21.53 47.06 21.27
N GLU A 46 20.98 48.27 21.19
CA GLU A 46 19.58 48.48 20.81
C GLU A 46 19.31 47.92 19.41
N THR A 47 20.16 48.26 18.43
CA THR A 47 20.04 47.77 17.05
C THR A 47 20.18 46.24 16.97
N PHE A 48 21.16 45.68 17.68
CA PHE A 48 21.37 44.24 17.75
C PHE A 48 20.16 43.52 18.35
N THR A 49 19.63 44.04 19.45
CA THR A 49 18.47 43.48 20.16
C THR A 49 17.23 43.51 19.27
N VAL A 50 16.93 44.67 18.67
CA VAL A 50 15.77 44.84 17.79
C VAL A 50 15.89 43.93 16.56
N THR A 51 17.05 43.90 15.93
CA THR A 51 17.28 43.04 14.74
C THR A 51 17.15 41.57 15.08
N THR A 52 17.71 41.14 16.21
CA THR A 52 17.66 39.73 16.64
C THR A 52 16.23 39.33 17.00
N ASN A 53 15.50 40.17 17.73
CA ASN A 53 14.10 39.89 18.08
C ASN A 53 13.21 39.79 16.85
N ARG A 54 13.36 40.69 15.86
CA ARG A 54 12.62 40.59 14.59
C ARG A 54 12.89 39.27 13.87
N ARG A 55 14.16 38.85 13.80
CA ARG A 55 14.53 37.57 13.17
C ARG A 55 13.95 36.39 13.93
N LEU A 56 13.91 36.44 15.27
CA LEU A 56 13.25 35.42 16.08
C LEU A 56 11.75 35.37 15.81
N ASP A 57 11.08 36.52 15.73
CA ASP A 57 9.65 36.60 15.42
C ASP A 57 9.33 36.02 14.05
N ASP A 58 10.15 36.31 13.03
CA ASP A 58 9.99 35.77 11.68
C ASP A 58 10.20 34.26 11.65
N LEU A 59 11.24 33.75 12.31
CA LEU A 59 11.45 32.30 12.46
C LEU A 59 10.28 31.61 13.18
N ILE A 60 9.71 32.24 14.21
CA ILE A 60 8.54 31.70 14.91
C ILE A 60 7.35 31.59 13.96
N ARG A 61 7.10 32.58 13.10
CA ARG A 61 6.03 32.53 12.09
C ARG A 61 6.26 31.41 11.09
N GLU A 62 7.46 31.32 10.52
CA GLU A 62 7.80 30.27 9.57
C GLU A 62 7.62 28.87 10.17
N VAL A 63 8.05 28.66 11.41
CA VAL A 63 7.88 27.38 12.12
C VAL A 63 6.39 27.07 12.36
N GLN A 64 5.57 28.07 12.67
CA GLN A 64 4.12 27.89 12.84
C GLN A 64 3.43 27.53 11.52
N ASP A 65 3.81 28.16 10.41
CA ASP A 65 3.29 27.86 9.08
C ASP A 65 3.64 26.43 8.67
N VAL A 66 4.91 26.03 8.83
CA VAL A 66 5.36 24.64 8.58
C VAL A 66 4.59 23.64 9.42
N LYS A 67 4.37 23.93 10.71
CA LYS A 67 3.57 23.07 11.60
C LYS A 67 2.13 22.94 11.09
N GLY A 68 1.50 24.02 10.62
CA GLY A 68 0.17 24.01 10.03
C GLY A 68 0.10 23.12 8.78
N SER A 69 1.04 23.28 7.85
CA SER A 69 1.14 22.45 6.65
C SER A 69 1.34 20.97 6.98
N LEU A 70 2.18 20.65 7.97
CA LEU A 70 2.40 19.27 8.39
C LEU A 70 1.16 18.64 9.02
N GLN A 71 0.38 19.41 9.80
CA GLN A 71 -0.89 18.93 10.34
C GLN A 71 -1.91 18.65 9.25
N TYR A 72 -2.00 19.50 8.22
CA TYR A 72 -2.85 19.27 7.06
C TYR A 72 -2.44 17.99 6.32
N SER A 73 -1.16 17.85 5.99
CA SER A 73 -0.62 16.65 5.34
C SER A 73 -0.86 15.38 6.18
N LYS A 74 -0.67 15.42 7.50
CA LYS A 74 -0.97 14.31 8.40
C LYS A 74 -2.45 13.90 8.33
N LYS A 75 -3.37 14.85 8.23
CA LYS A 75 -4.81 14.59 8.10
C LYS A 75 -5.14 13.94 6.75
N GLU A 76 -4.55 14.44 5.66
CA GLU A 76 -4.72 13.84 4.33
C GLU A 76 -4.19 12.41 4.27
N ILE A 77 -2.98 12.18 4.80
CA ILE A 77 -2.38 10.84 4.91
C ILE A 77 -3.28 9.91 5.75
N GLY A 78 -3.84 10.42 6.85
CA GLY A 78 -4.80 9.68 7.67
C GLY A 78 -6.06 9.26 6.89
N GLY A 79 -6.64 10.18 6.10
CA GLY A 79 -7.77 9.88 5.23
C GLY A 79 -7.43 8.87 4.13
N ALA A 80 -6.27 9.03 3.48
CA ALA A 80 -5.78 8.09 2.48
C ALA A 80 -5.55 6.68 3.06
N LYS A 81 -5.07 6.58 4.30
CA LYS A 81 -4.88 5.31 4.99
C LYS A 81 -6.20 4.58 5.24
N ILE A 82 -7.25 5.29 5.65
CA ILE A 82 -8.59 4.71 5.84
C ILE A 82 -9.14 4.21 4.50
N ALA A 83 -9.03 5.03 3.44
CA ALA A 83 -9.47 4.64 2.10
C ALA A 83 -8.71 3.40 1.59
N PHE A 84 -7.41 3.30 1.85
CA PHE A 84 -6.60 2.13 1.48
C PHE A 84 -7.05 0.87 2.23
N GLN A 85 -7.32 0.98 3.53
CA GLN A 85 -7.82 -0.14 4.33
C GLN A 85 -9.19 -0.65 3.83
N GLU A 86 -10.10 0.26 3.46
CA GLU A 86 -11.38 -0.12 2.84
C GLU A 86 -11.17 -0.84 1.50
N GLN A 87 -10.20 -0.40 0.68
CA GLN A 87 -9.86 -1.10 -0.55
C GLN A 87 -9.26 -2.48 -0.29
N GLU A 88 -8.41 -2.68 0.71
CA GLU A 88 -7.90 -4.00 1.08
C GLU A 88 -9.01 -4.96 1.51
N GLU A 89 -9.97 -4.49 2.31
CA GLU A 89 -11.15 -5.29 2.69
C GLU A 89 -11.98 -5.69 1.47
N ARG A 90 -12.18 -4.76 0.53
CA ARG A 90 -12.87 -5.04 -0.74
C ARG A 90 -12.12 -6.04 -1.60
N ILE A 91 -10.79 -5.93 -1.72
CA ILE A 91 -9.95 -6.86 -2.47
C ILE A 91 -10.05 -8.26 -1.85
N THR A 92 -9.90 -8.37 -0.53
CA THR A 92 -10.06 -9.63 0.21
C THR A 92 -11.44 -10.26 -0.03
N GLY A 93 -12.50 -9.44 -0.01
CA GLY A 93 -13.86 -9.86 -0.34
C GLY A 93 -13.98 -10.41 -1.77
N ILE A 94 -13.42 -9.72 -2.76
CA ILE A 94 -13.38 -10.16 -4.16
C ILE A 94 -12.60 -11.46 -4.31
N GLU A 95 -11.43 -11.58 -3.67
CA GLU A 95 -10.60 -12.79 -3.69
C GLU A 95 -11.36 -14.00 -3.13
N SER A 96 -12.10 -13.81 -2.03
CA SER A 96 -12.95 -14.86 -1.46
C SER A 96 -14.05 -15.28 -2.45
N LYS A 97 -14.69 -14.31 -3.13
CA LYS A 97 -15.73 -14.55 -4.13
C LYS A 97 -15.18 -15.30 -5.34
N ILE A 98 -14.00 -14.91 -5.82
CA ILE A 98 -13.31 -15.59 -6.93
C ILE A 98 -12.98 -17.02 -6.53
N SER A 99 -12.48 -17.25 -5.31
CA SER A 99 -12.16 -18.58 -4.81
C SER A 99 -13.40 -19.48 -4.75
N GLN A 100 -14.54 -18.96 -4.24
CA GLN A 100 -15.82 -19.67 -4.26
C GLN A 100 -16.30 -19.97 -5.68
N LEU A 101 -16.22 -19.01 -6.60
CA LEU A 101 -16.63 -19.19 -7.99
C LEU A 101 -15.74 -20.22 -8.71
N ARG A 102 -14.43 -20.25 -8.43
CA ARG A 102 -13.52 -21.27 -8.95
C ARG A 102 -13.92 -22.65 -8.46
N SER A 103 -14.14 -22.83 -7.16
CA SER A 103 -14.61 -24.10 -6.59
C SER A 103 -15.94 -24.57 -7.21
N ASN A 104 -16.91 -23.67 -7.34
CA ASN A 104 -18.21 -24.01 -7.93
C ASN A 104 -18.10 -24.34 -9.43
N LYS A 105 -17.17 -23.67 -10.14
CA LYS A 105 -16.90 -23.95 -11.55
C LYS A 105 -16.25 -25.32 -11.71
N ASP A 106 -15.33 -25.71 -10.83
CA ASP A 106 -14.67 -27.02 -10.88
C ASP A 106 -15.68 -28.16 -10.64
N GLU A 107 -16.61 -28.02 -9.69
CA GLU A 107 -17.70 -28.99 -9.51
C GLU A 107 -18.61 -29.09 -10.73
N SER A 108 -18.93 -27.96 -11.37
CA SER A 108 -19.75 -27.95 -12.59
C SER A 108 -19.01 -28.47 -13.83
N SER A 109 -17.69 -28.29 -13.89
CA SER A 109 -16.83 -28.71 -15.00
C SER A 109 -16.43 -30.19 -14.92
N HIS A 110 -16.56 -30.82 -13.75
CA HIS A 110 -16.29 -32.26 -13.58
C HIS A 110 -17.46 -33.16 -13.95
N MET A 111 -18.67 -32.63 -14.16
CA MET A 111 -19.82 -33.44 -14.60
C MET A 111 -20.00 -33.45 -16.13
N LEU A 112 -20.00 -34.64 -16.72
CA LEU A 112 -20.44 -34.91 -18.07
C LEU A 112 -21.96 -35.12 -18.11
N ARG A 113 -22.62 -34.56 -19.13
CA ARG A 113 -24.02 -34.81 -19.49
C ARG A 113 -24.06 -35.76 -20.68
N LEU A 114 -24.56 -36.98 -20.51
CA LEU A 114 -24.64 -37.99 -21.56
C LEU A 114 -26.09 -38.24 -21.99
N PHE A 115 -26.30 -38.53 -23.27
CA PHE A 115 -27.60 -38.92 -23.81
C PHE A 115 -27.68 -40.43 -23.95
N VAL A 116 -28.57 -41.07 -23.19
CA VAL A 116 -28.69 -42.53 -23.20
C VAL A 116 -29.95 -42.92 -23.94
N ARG A 117 -29.79 -43.60 -25.07
CA ARG A 117 -30.90 -44.14 -25.85
C ARG A 117 -31.22 -45.55 -25.37
N GLY A 118 -32.39 -45.68 -24.76
CA GLY A 118 -32.91 -46.95 -24.22
C GLY A 118 -33.48 -47.87 -25.28
N LEU A 119 -33.85 -49.07 -24.83
CA LEU A 119 -34.47 -50.13 -25.63
C LEU A 119 -35.87 -49.76 -26.13
N ASP A 120 -36.56 -48.91 -25.37
CA ASP A 120 -37.85 -48.31 -25.70
C ASP A 120 -37.75 -47.20 -26.77
N GLY A 121 -36.52 -46.87 -27.19
CA GLY A 121 -36.24 -45.79 -28.13
C GLY A 121 -36.24 -44.41 -27.49
N LYS A 122 -36.44 -44.30 -26.18
CA LYS A 122 -36.44 -43.02 -25.46
C LYS A 122 -35.02 -42.59 -25.12
N THR A 123 -34.72 -41.31 -25.35
CA THR A 123 -33.46 -40.70 -24.92
C THR A 123 -33.62 -40.11 -23.54
N THR A 124 -32.78 -40.53 -22.59
CA THR A 124 -32.74 -39.99 -21.23
C THR A 124 -31.38 -39.35 -20.96
N THR A 125 -31.38 -38.21 -20.28
CA THR A 125 -30.14 -37.50 -19.94
C THR A 125 -29.57 -38.00 -18.62
N VAL A 126 -28.30 -38.39 -18.62
CA VAL A 126 -27.58 -38.84 -17.43
C VAL A 126 -26.43 -37.88 -17.13
N ARG A 127 -26.27 -37.50 -15.85
CA ARG A 127 -25.09 -36.77 -15.38
C ARG A 127 -24.15 -37.71 -14.62
N ILE A 128 -22.90 -37.72 -15.03
CA ILE A 128 -21.83 -38.57 -14.47
C ILE A 128 -20.52 -37.80 -14.40
N CYS A 129 -19.62 -38.14 -13.48
CA CYS A 129 -18.33 -37.48 -13.36
C CYS A 129 -17.41 -37.85 -14.53
N LYS A 130 -16.50 -36.95 -14.93
CA LYS A 130 -15.56 -37.16 -16.06
C LYS A 130 -14.55 -38.28 -15.79
N ASP A 131 -14.21 -38.51 -14.53
CA ASP A 131 -13.33 -39.56 -14.01
C ASP A 131 -14.10 -40.83 -13.59
N ALA A 132 -15.37 -40.96 -13.97
CA ALA A 132 -16.13 -42.15 -13.67
C ALA A 132 -15.65 -43.36 -14.50
N THR A 133 -15.79 -44.55 -13.91
CA THR A 133 -15.53 -45.82 -14.60
C THR A 133 -16.73 -46.28 -15.41
N VAL A 134 -16.50 -47.22 -16.33
CA VAL A 134 -17.57 -47.88 -17.11
C VAL A 134 -18.65 -48.46 -16.18
N ASP A 135 -18.26 -49.09 -15.07
CA ASP A 135 -19.20 -49.68 -14.10
C ASP A 135 -20.11 -48.66 -13.40
N GLN A 136 -19.61 -47.44 -13.19
CA GLN A 136 -20.42 -46.35 -12.66
C GLN A 136 -21.45 -45.88 -13.71
N LEU A 137 -21.08 -45.82 -15.00
CA LEU A 137 -22.01 -45.52 -16.09
C LEU A 137 -23.14 -46.56 -16.17
N TYR A 138 -22.81 -47.85 -16.11
CA TYR A 138 -23.77 -48.95 -16.09
C TYR A 138 -24.80 -48.80 -14.97
N ARG A 139 -24.35 -48.53 -13.73
CA ARG A 139 -25.23 -48.30 -12.59
C ARG A 139 -26.11 -47.06 -12.77
N ARG A 140 -25.53 -45.97 -13.29
CA ARG A 140 -26.24 -44.70 -13.47
C ARG A 140 -27.31 -44.78 -14.55
N VAL A 141 -27.03 -45.47 -15.66
CA VAL A 141 -27.97 -45.76 -16.74
C VAL A 141 -29.15 -46.59 -16.24
N ARG A 142 -28.88 -47.71 -15.54
CA ARG A 142 -29.93 -48.56 -14.97
C ARG A 142 -30.85 -47.77 -14.04
N HIS A 143 -30.27 -46.97 -13.15
CA HIS A 143 -31.04 -46.14 -12.21
C HIS A 143 -31.86 -45.06 -12.93
N ALA A 144 -31.32 -44.43 -13.98
CA ALA A 144 -32.00 -43.33 -14.68
C ALA A 144 -33.13 -43.80 -15.59
N GLN A 145 -32.96 -44.96 -16.23
CA GLN A 145 -34.00 -45.55 -17.09
C GLN A 145 -35.00 -46.42 -16.31
N GLY A 146 -34.68 -46.82 -15.07
CA GLY A 146 -35.54 -47.69 -14.26
C GLY A 146 -35.60 -49.12 -14.79
N ASN A 147 -34.61 -49.55 -15.58
CA ASN A 147 -34.62 -50.85 -16.24
C ASN A 147 -34.44 -51.99 -15.22
N GLU A 148 -35.32 -52.99 -15.27
CA GLU A 148 -35.24 -54.23 -14.47
C GLU A 148 -34.16 -55.21 -14.98
N LEU A 149 -33.44 -54.86 -16.06
CA LEU A 149 -32.35 -55.69 -16.55
C LEU A 149 -31.15 -55.69 -15.58
N PRO A 150 -30.68 -56.88 -15.17
CA PRO A 150 -29.40 -57.04 -14.50
C PRO A 150 -28.25 -56.41 -15.32
N LEU A 151 -27.24 -55.83 -14.65
CA LEU A 151 -26.13 -55.11 -15.32
C LEU A 151 -25.38 -56.00 -16.33
N ASN A 152 -25.31 -57.30 -16.07
CA ASN A 152 -24.67 -58.28 -16.93
C ASN A 152 -25.50 -58.64 -18.20
N ARG A 153 -26.76 -58.23 -18.27
CA ARG A 153 -27.65 -58.39 -19.44
C ARG A 153 -27.81 -57.10 -20.25
N MET A 154 -27.07 -56.07 -19.89
CA MET A 154 -27.06 -54.80 -20.60
C MET A 154 -25.78 -54.69 -21.43
N ARG A 155 -25.90 -54.23 -22.68
CA ARG A 155 -24.76 -53.90 -23.55
C ARG A 155 -24.77 -52.41 -23.83
N ILE A 156 -23.74 -51.73 -23.38
CA ILE A 156 -23.53 -50.30 -23.64
C ILE A 156 -22.58 -50.13 -24.84
N LEU A 157 -22.99 -49.33 -25.82
CA LEU A 157 -22.16 -48.94 -26.96
C LEU A 157 -22.00 -47.42 -27.05
N HIS A 158 -20.77 -46.99 -27.34
CA HIS A 158 -20.43 -45.62 -27.69
C HIS A 158 -19.60 -45.63 -28.98
N LYS A 159 -20.07 -44.91 -30.02
CA LYS A 159 -19.46 -44.96 -31.35
C LYS A 159 -19.30 -46.42 -31.82
N THR A 160 -18.07 -46.88 -32.04
CA THR A 160 -17.70 -48.25 -32.41
C THR A 160 -17.21 -49.09 -31.23
N TRP A 161 -17.15 -48.52 -30.02
CA TRP A 161 -16.66 -49.17 -28.82
C TRP A 161 -17.81 -49.80 -28.03
N GLN A 162 -17.66 -51.08 -27.73
CA GLN A 162 -18.46 -51.74 -26.72
C GLN A 162 -17.82 -51.52 -25.35
N LEU A 163 -18.59 -50.94 -24.44
CA LEU A 163 -18.20 -50.78 -23.05
C LEU A 163 -18.74 -52.00 -22.29
N SER A 164 -17.87 -52.88 -21.81
CA SER A 164 -18.27 -54.08 -21.08
C SER A 164 -18.32 -53.81 -19.58
N TYR A 165 -19.29 -54.37 -18.87
CA TYR A 165 -19.34 -54.30 -17.41
C TYR A 165 -18.20 -55.13 -16.78
N GLY A 166 -17.54 -54.59 -15.75
CA GLY A 166 -16.43 -55.23 -15.03
C GLY A 166 -15.04 -54.92 -15.59
N CYS A 167 -14.91 -53.98 -16.54
CA CYS A 167 -13.59 -53.44 -16.90
C CYS A 167 -13.27 -52.22 -16.02
N ASP A 168 -12.11 -52.25 -15.36
CA ASP A 168 -11.56 -51.12 -14.59
C ASP A 168 -11.00 -50.02 -15.53
N ARG A 169 -11.77 -49.67 -16.57
CA ARG A 169 -11.44 -48.58 -17.50
C ARG A 169 -12.32 -47.38 -17.24
N TYR A 170 -11.75 -46.21 -17.51
CA TYR A 170 -12.42 -44.93 -17.34
C TYR A 170 -13.18 -44.56 -18.62
N LEU A 171 -14.22 -43.73 -18.48
CA LEU A 171 -14.95 -43.21 -19.64
C LEU A 171 -14.04 -42.39 -20.59
N SER A 172 -13.00 -41.77 -20.04
CA SER A 172 -11.95 -41.07 -20.80
C SER A 172 -11.20 -41.97 -21.77
N ASP A 173 -11.04 -43.26 -21.45
CA ASP A 173 -10.30 -44.21 -22.30
C ASP A 173 -11.08 -44.60 -23.57
N TYR A 174 -12.37 -44.27 -23.63
CA TYR A 174 -13.29 -44.58 -24.73
C TYR A 174 -13.77 -43.31 -25.48
N ASP A 175 -13.07 -42.19 -25.30
CA ASP A 175 -13.39 -40.87 -25.85
C ASP A 175 -14.85 -40.45 -25.59
N VAL A 176 -15.39 -40.81 -24.42
CA VAL A 176 -16.74 -40.39 -24.00
C VAL A 176 -16.66 -38.95 -23.49
N GLU A 177 -17.16 -38.02 -24.30
CA GLU A 177 -17.17 -36.59 -24.00
C GLU A 177 -18.53 -36.11 -23.50
N ASN A 178 -18.59 -34.84 -23.07
CA ASN A 178 -19.86 -34.21 -22.74
C ASN A 178 -20.79 -34.22 -23.96
N GLU A 179 -22.06 -34.49 -23.74
CA GLU A 179 -23.11 -34.61 -24.75
C GLU A 179 -22.96 -35.81 -25.71
N SER A 180 -22.12 -36.78 -25.36
CA SER A 180 -22.02 -38.05 -26.09
C SER A 180 -23.31 -38.87 -25.99
N THR A 181 -23.64 -39.57 -27.07
CA THR A 181 -24.81 -40.46 -27.14
C THR A 181 -24.38 -41.91 -26.90
N ILE A 182 -25.02 -42.55 -25.94
CA ILE A 182 -24.79 -43.91 -25.49
C ILE A 182 -26.00 -44.77 -25.87
N PHE A 183 -25.75 -45.90 -26.54
CA PHE A 183 -26.79 -46.83 -26.96
C PHE A 183 -26.82 -48.04 -26.04
N VAL A 184 -28.01 -48.41 -25.59
CA VAL A 184 -28.21 -49.57 -24.72
C VAL A 184 -28.93 -50.66 -25.51
N HIS A 185 -28.38 -51.88 -25.50
CA HIS A 185 -28.97 -53.06 -26.13
C HIS A 185 -29.11 -54.21 -25.11
N PRO A 186 -30.11 -55.09 -25.25
CA PRO A 186 -30.26 -56.24 -24.38
C PRO A 186 -29.31 -57.34 -24.87
N VAL A 187 -28.62 -58.00 -23.94
CA VAL A 187 -27.91 -59.25 -24.26
C VAL A 187 -28.88 -60.40 -24.08
N LEU A 188 -29.27 -61.03 -25.18
CA LEU A 188 -29.97 -62.31 -25.13
C LEU A 188 -28.94 -63.37 -24.78
N VAL A 189 -28.96 -63.83 -23.53
CA VAL A 189 -28.30 -65.09 -23.17
C VAL A 189 -29.14 -66.17 -23.83
N GLY A 190 -28.57 -66.91 -24.78
CA GLY A 190 -29.23 -68.09 -25.32
C GLY A 190 -29.42 -69.09 -24.18
N ASP A 191 -30.67 -69.49 -23.95
CA ASP A 191 -31.01 -70.69 -23.18
C ASP A 191 -30.55 -71.95 -23.91
#